data_AF-A0A8W8K004-F1
#
_entry.id   AF-A0A8W8K004-F1
#
_cell.length_a   1.000
_cell.length_b   1.000
_cell.length_c   1.000
_cell.angle_alpha   90.00
_cell.angle_beta   90.00
_cell.angle_gamma   90.00
#
_symmetry.space_group_name_H-M   'P 1'
#
loop_
_entity.id
_entity.type
_entity.pdbx_description
1 polymer ?
#
loop_
_entity_poly.entity_id
_entity_poly.type
_entity_poly.pdbx_seq_one_letter_code
_entity_poly.pdbx_strand_id
1 'polypeptide(L)'
;MRTLVVSALFVGWSAGFILDSLVSKLDQNVCFGDLGCFSTAPPFRSVERPVDLLPKSPTEQQIKFYLHTRESPSTASEEEIQVGSGVGSTHYSGSRKTKFLVHGFTHHGHRQWLLNLATALLNKEDLNVIIVDWGHGAGIPYAQATANTRVVGALIAQLIKELTLVGPSLADFHIIGHSLGAHIAGYAGERLHTLGQITGLDPADPYFQGTDVRVRLDPSDADFVDVIHTDGSSILQLGFGTMQQMGHVDFYPNGGAHQPGCDADFMGTLSHTVWAAVTQLDTLGIKLDQKLPNHY
;
A
#
# COMPACT_ATOMS: atom_id res chain seq x y z
N MET A 1 -41.34 25.72 -30.68
CA MET A 1 -40.87 24.93 -29.52
C MET A 1 -39.58 24.13 -29.81
N ARG A 2 -38.61 24.70 -30.55
CA ARG A 2 -37.32 24.05 -30.88
C ARG A 2 -36.08 24.91 -30.68
N THR A 3 -36.23 26.15 -30.19
CA THR A 3 -35.12 27.11 -30.06
C THR A 3 -34.58 27.25 -28.63
N LEU A 4 -35.21 26.63 -27.64
CA LEU A 4 -34.85 26.71 -26.21
C LEU A 4 -33.98 25.55 -25.70
N VAL A 5 -33.72 24.53 -26.52
CA VAL A 5 -32.96 23.33 -26.10
C VAL A 5 -31.46 23.45 -26.42
N VAL A 6 -31.05 24.32 -27.35
CA VAL A 6 -29.64 24.43 -27.77
C VAL A 6 -28.82 25.34 -26.83
N SER A 7 -29.44 26.32 -26.18
CA SER A 7 -28.77 27.25 -25.26
C SER A 7 -28.41 26.63 -23.91
N ALA A 8 -29.18 25.65 -23.42
CA ALA A 8 -28.89 24.96 -22.16
C ALA A 8 -27.65 24.04 -22.26
N LEU A 9 -27.40 23.45 -23.44
CA LEU A 9 -26.26 22.57 -23.67
C LEU A 9 -24.91 23.32 -23.75
N PHE A 10 -24.89 24.52 -24.32
CA PHE A 10 -23.67 25.36 -24.42
C PHE A 10 -23.26 26.01 -23.09
N VAL A 11 -24.23 26.35 -22.24
CA VAL A 11 -23.96 26.90 -20.90
C VAL A 11 -23.46 25.80 -19.95
N GLY A 12 -23.99 24.57 -20.06
CA GLY A 12 -23.50 23.42 -19.29
C GLY A 12 -22.06 23.03 -19.63
N TRP A 13 -21.68 23.11 -20.91
CA TRP A 13 -20.30 22.83 -21.35
C TRP A 13 -19.31 23.90 -20.85
N SER A 14 -19.62 25.17 -21.04
CA SER A 14 -18.73 26.26 -20.61
C SER A 14 -18.63 26.36 -19.07
N ALA A 15 -19.70 26.09 -18.33
CA ALA A 15 -19.66 25.97 -16.88
C ALA A 15 -18.84 24.74 -16.41
N GLY A 16 -18.95 23.60 -17.12
CA GLY A 16 -18.11 22.42 -16.89
C GLY A 16 -16.62 22.72 -17.12
N PHE A 17 -16.27 23.36 -18.23
CA PHE A 17 -14.88 23.76 -18.51
C PHE A 17 -14.33 24.78 -17.50
N ILE A 18 -15.15 25.73 -17.05
CA ILE A 18 -14.73 26.70 -16.02
C ILE A 18 -14.59 26.02 -14.66
N LEU A 19 -15.48 25.09 -14.32
CA LEU A 19 -15.41 24.30 -13.09
C LEU A 19 -14.18 23.37 -13.12
N ASP A 20 -13.94 22.65 -14.21
CA ASP A 20 -12.76 21.80 -14.40
C ASP A 20 -11.46 22.62 -14.39
N SER A 21 -11.46 23.82 -14.99
CA SER A 21 -10.31 24.74 -14.94
C SER A 21 -10.10 25.39 -13.57
N LEU A 22 -11.13 25.48 -12.72
CA LEU A 22 -11.01 25.96 -11.35
C LEU A 22 -10.62 24.82 -10.40
N VAL A 23 -11.11 23.60 -10.64
CA VAL A 23 -10.76 22.39 -9.90
C VAL A 23 -9.33 21.95 -10.22
N SER A 24 -8.85 22.10 -11.45
CA SER A 24 -7.46 21.81 -11.80
C SER A 24 -6.45 22.75 -11.12
N LYS A 25 -6.89 23.94 -10.68
CA LYS A 25 -6.08 24.84 -9.83
C LYS A 25 -5.93 24.35 -8.38
N LEU A 26 -6.69 23.32 -7.98
CA LEU A 26 -6.53 22.63 -6.68
C LEU A 26 -5.57 21.43 -6.79
N ASP A 27 -5.20 21.02 -8.01
CA ASP A 27 -4.28 19.91 -8.25
C ASP A 27 -2.87 20.31 -7.78
N GLN A 28 -2.37 19.59 -6.78
CA GLN A 28 -1.01 19.75 -6.30
C GLN A 28 -0.17 18.59 -6.82
N ASN A 29 1.12 18.85 -7.03
CA ASN A 29 2.09 17.85 -7.48
C ASN A 29 3.37 17.96 -6.67
N VAL A 30 4.01 16.82 -6.40
CA VAL A 30 5.38 16.73 -5.87
C VAL A 30 6.17 15.72 -6.70
N CYS A 31 7.45 15.97 -6.95
CA CYS A 31 8.30 15.06 -7.72
C CYS A 31 9.55 14.67 -6.94
N PHE A 32 9.97 13.41 -7.05
CA PHE A 32 11.10 12.85 -6.30
C PHE A 32 12.09 12.15 -7.24
N GLY A 33 12.94 12.92 -7.92
CA GLY A 33 13.98 12.38 -8.81
C GLY A 33 13.43 11.35 -9.79
N ASP A 34 14.05 10.17 -9.82
CA ASP A 34 13.70 9.07 -10.73
C ASP A 34 12.36 8.38 -10.40
N LEU A 35 11.76 8.65 -9.24
CA LEU A 35 10.42 8.15 -8.88
C LEU A 35 9.29 8.88 -9.62
N GLY A 36 9.61 9.98 -10.30
CA GLY A 36 8.64 10.80 -11.02
C GLY A 36 7.79 11.69 -10.10
N CYS A 37 6.61 12.05 -10.58
CA CYS A 37 5.71 12.99 -9.92
C CYS A 37 4.43 12.33 -9.40
N PHE A 38 3.95 12.82 -8.26
CA PHE A 38 2.76 12.37 -7.56
C PHE A 38 1.78 13.53 -7.49
N SER A 39 0.58 13.30 -8.02
CA SER A 39 -0.49 14.29 -8.10
C SER A 39 -1.63 13.99 -7.14
N THR A 40 -2.29 15.04 -6.66
CA THR A 40 -3.63 14.94 -6.05
C THR A 40 -4.75 15.04 -7.07
N ALA A 41 -4.46 15.11 -8.38
CA ALA A 41 -5.48 15.08 -9.42
C ALA A 41 -6.19 13.71 -9.47
N PRO A 42 -7.42 13.63 -10.02
CA PRO A 42 -8.07 12.37 -10.31
C PRO A 42 -7.16 11.41 -11.12
N PRO A 43 -7.17 10.09 -10.81
CA PRO A 43 -8.11 9.42 -9.91
C PRO A 43 -7.72 9.45 -8.43
N PHE A 44 -6.57 10.03 -8.05
CA PHE A 44 -6.11 10.02 -6.65
C PHE A 44 -6.95 10.90 -5.73
N ARG A 45 -7.57 11.93 -6.29
CA ARG A 45 -8.75 12.58 -5.70
C ARG A 45 -10.01 11.91 -6.21
N SER A 46 -10.77 11.36 -5.28
CA SER A 46 -12.08 10.76 -5.52
C SER A 46 -12.97 10.93 -4.29
N VAL A 47 -14.24 10.53 -4.39
CA VAL A 47 -15.17 10.61 -3.25
C VAL A 47 -14.83 9.61 -2.15
N GLU A 48 -14.17 8.51 -2.51
CA GLU A 48 -13.65 7.48 -1.60
C GLU A 48 -12.40 7.96 -0.84
N ARG A 49 -11.72 9.02 -1.33
CA ARG A 49 -10.53 9.65 -0.74
C ARG A 49 -10.83 11.12 -0.37
N PRO A 50 -11.63 11.36 0.67
CA PRO A 50 -12.11 12.72 1.01
C PRO A 50 -10.98 13.67 1.42
N VAL A 51 -9.87 13.15 1.96
CA VAL A 51 -8.66 13.92 2.27
C VAL A 51 -7.51 13.37 1.44
N ASP A 52 -7.29 13.95 0.26
CA ASP A 52 -6.15 13.57 -0.58
C ASP A 52 -4.95 14.47 -0.30
N LEU A 53 -3.81 13.85 0.02
CA LEU A 53 -2.58 14.51 0.43
C LEU A 53 -1.45 14.15 -0.55
N LEU A 54 -0.48 15.05 -0.69
CA LEU A 54 0.76 14.69 -1.35
C LEU A 54 1.55 13.69 -0.49
N PRO A 55 2.18 12.67 -1.10
CA PRO A 55 3.05 11.78 -0.36
C PRO A 55 4.31 12.51 0.13
N LYS A 56 4.84 12.09 1.27
CA LYS A 56 6.16 12.52 1.75
C LYS A 56 7.29 11.93 0.91
N SER A 57 8.45 12.56 0.90
CA SER A 57 9.62 12.03 0.20
C SER A 57 10.11 10.69 0.78
N PRO A 58 10.86 9.86 0.01
CA PRO A 58 11.46 8.64 0.53
C PRO A 58 12.29 8.84 1.81
N THR A 59 13.08 9.93 1.85
CA THR A 59 13.93 10.27 3.00
C THR A 59 13.12 10.61 4.24
N GLU A 60 12.03 11.39 4.09
CA GLU A 60 11.12 11.69 5.20
C GLU A 60 10.39 10.45 5.69
N GLN A 61 10.11 9.47 4.82
CA GLN A 61 9.48 8.21 5.18
C GLN A 61 10.47 7.17 5.73
N GLN A 62 11.78 7.42 5.66
CA GLN A 62 12.85 6.52 6.11
C GLN A 62 12.65 5.07 5.61
N ILE A 63 12.32 4.91 4.33
CA ILE A 63 12.02 3.60 3.75
C ILE A 63 13.31 2.78 3.64
N LYS A 64 13.27 1.54 4.13
CA LYS A 64 14.42 0.61 4.12
C LYS A 64 14.04 -0.75 3.58
N PHE A 65 15.03 -1.43 3.02
CA PHE A 65 14.88 -2.78 2.45
C PHE A 65 15.84 -3.73 3.14
N TYR A 66 15.30 -4.63 3.96
CA TYR A 66 16.09 -5.57 4.74
C TYR A 66 16.10 -6.94 4.07
N LEU A 67 17.28 -7.38 3.64
CA LEU A 67 17.49 -8.66 2.99
C LEU A 67 17.66 -9.77 4.05
N HIS A 68 16.95 -10.87 3.81
CA HIS A 68 17.08 -12.12 4.52
C HIS A 68 17.32 -13.25 3.52
N THR A 69 18.31 -14.07 3.80
CA THR A 69 18.65 -15.28 3.04
C THR A 69 18.91 -16.45 3.99
N ARG A 70 19.21 -17.63 3.47
CA ARG A 70 19.61 -18.78 4.30
C ARG A 70 20.99 -18.58 4.94
N GLU A 71 21.86 -17.80 4.27
CA GLU A 71 23.20 -17.45 4.77
C GLU A 71 23.14 -16.41 5.90
N SER A 72 22.16 -15.51 5.82
CA SER A 72 21.91 -14.47 6.81
C SER A 72 20.46 -14.57 7.30
N PRO A 73 20.14 -15.58 8.13
CA PRO A 73 18.81 -15.71 8.70
C PRO A 73 18.56 -14.54 9.66
N SER A 74 17.30 -14.21 9.94
CA SER A 74 16.84 -13.02 10.70
C SER A 74 17.44 -12.79 12.10
N THR A 75 18.31 -13.68 12.58
CA THR A 75 19.05 -13.60 13.84
C THR A 75 20.52 -13.20 13.67
N ALA A 76 21.05 -13.20 12.45
CA ALA A 76 22.40 -12.75 12.09
C ALA A 76 22.31 -11.37 11.39
N SER A 77 23.34 -10.55 11.55
CA SER A 77 23.45 -9.15 11.09
C SER A 77 22.51 -8.74 9.95
N GLU A 78 21.63 -7.78 10.23
CA GLU A 78 20.67 -7.23 9.28
C GLU A 78 21.38 -6.62 8.06
N GLU A 79 21.06 -7.14 6.87
CA GLU A 79 21.60 -6.64 5.61
C GLU A 79 20.61 -5.67 4.96
N GLU A 80 21.02 -4.42 4.79
CA GLU A 80 20.19 -3.40 4.16
C GLU A 80 20.60 -3.21 2.70
N ILE A 81 19.62 -3.26 1.79
CA ILE A 81 19.80 -2.91 0.38
C ILE A 81 19.39 -1.45 0.18
N GLN A 82 20.33 -0.63 -0.27
CA GLN A 82 20.06 0.75 -0.63
C GLN A 82 19.79 0.86 -2.13
N VAL A 83 18.68 1.50 -2.48
CA VAL A 83 18.37 1.85 -3.87
C VAL A 83 19.50 2.72 -4.44
N GLY A 84 19.99 2.37 -5.63
CA GLY A 84 21.10 3.03 -6.31
C GLY A 84 22.50 2.61 -5.84
N SER A 85 22.64 1.79 -4.79
CA SER A 85 23.96 1.35 -4.29
C SER A 85 24.37 -0.06 -4.72
N GLY A 86 23.44 -0.81 -5.33
CA GLY A 86 23.64 -2.20 -5.71
C GLY A 86 23.62 -3.17 -4.52
N VAL A 87 23.91 -4.45 -4.79
CA VAL A 87 23.79 -5.57 -3.83
C VAL A 87 25.11 -6.32 -3.59
N GLY A 88 26.24 -5.79 -4.07
CA GLY A 88 27.53 -6.51 -4.03
C GLY A 88 28.10 -6.75 -2.64
N SER A 89 27.60 -6.05 -1.61
CA SER A 89 28.00 -6.21 -0.21
C SER A 89 27.05 -7.08 0.60
N THR A 90 26.04 -7.68 -0.02
CA THR A 90 25.02 -8.51 0.64
C THR A 90 25.07 -9.94 0.11
N HIS A 91 24.31 -10.84 0.73
CA HIS A 91 24.13 -12.22 0.28
C HIS A 91 23.06 -12.36 -0.81
N TYR A 92 22.65 -11.26 -1.45
CA TYR A 92 21.69 -11.31 -2.53
C TYR A 92 22.25 -12.12 -3.70
N SER A 93 21.46 -13.06 -4.22
CA SER A 93 21.82 -13.81 -5.42
C SER A 93 20.81 -13.58 -6.54
N GLY A 94 21.28 -13.12 -7.69
CA GLY A 94 20.44 -12.94 -8.88
C GLY A 94 19.94 -14.24 -9.52
N SER A 95 20.42 -15.41 -9.07
CA SER A 95 19.93 -16.72 -9.51
C SER A 95 18.73 -17.22 -8.69
N ARG A 96 18.36 -16.52 -7.61
CA ARG A 96 17.25 -16.89 -6.73
C ARG A 96 16.03 -16.02 -7.03
N LYS A 97 14.83 -16.59 -6.84
CA LYS A 97 13.60 -15.81 -6.79
C LYS A 97 13.63 -14.86 -5.60
N THR A 98 12.95 -13.73 -5.75
CA THR A 98 12.94 -12.67 -4.72
C THR A 98 11.51 -12.41 -4.26
N LYS A 99 11.28 -12.52 -2.95
CA LYS A 99 9.99 -12.23 -2.33
C LYS A 99 10.07 -10.96 -1.49
N PHE A 100 9.22 -9.98 -1.77
CA PHE A 100 9.07 -8.78 -0.95
C PHE A 100 7.96 -8.98 0.08
N LEU A 101 8.20 -8.60 1.34
CA LEU A 101 7.20 -8.59 2.40
C LEU A 101 6.91 -7.14 2.80
N VAL A 102 5.67 -6.70 2.62
CA VAL A 102 5.26 -5.30 2.83
C VAL A 102 4.18 -5.21 3.91
N HIS A 103 4.48 -4.52 5.00
CA HIS A 103 3.54 -4.31 6.09
C HIS A 103 2.51 -3.21 5.81
N GLY A 104 1.51 -3.10 6.68
CA GLY A 104 0.44 -2.11 6.59
C GLY A 104 0.57 -0.94 7.56
N PHE A 105 -0.58 -0.29 7.80
CA PHE A 105 -0.73 0.84 8.71
C PHE A 105 -0.23 0.51 10.13
N THR A 106 0.43 1.47 10.79
CA THR A 106 1.01 1.41 12.15
C THR A 106 1.96 0.24 12.46
N HIS A 107 2.38 -0.50 11.42
CA HIS A 107 3.40 -1.53 11.50
C HIS A 107 4.77 -1.01 11.03
N HIS A 108 5.80 -1.84 11.16
CA HIS A 108 7.19 -1.58 10.76
C HIS A 108 7.85 -2.92 10.38
N GLY A 109 9.04 -2.87 9.77
CA GLY A 109 9.77 -4.05 9.25
C GLY A 109 10.12 -5.11 10.28
N HIS A 110 10.36 -4.74 11.54
CA HIS A 110 10.78 -5.67 12.60
C HIS A 110 9.63 -6.38 13.33
N ARG A 111 8.40 -6.31 12.82
CA ARG A 111 7.28 -7.04 13.42
C ARG A 111 7.52 -8.55 13.32
N GLN A 112 7.31 -9.25 14.43
CA GLN A 112 7.59 -10.69 14.53
C GLN A 112 6.92 -11.54 13.45
N TRP A 113 5.71 -11.17 13.00
CA TRP A 113 5.02 -11.90 11.94
C TRP A 113 5.75 -11.83 10.59
N LEU A 114 6.40 -10.71 10.25
CA LEU A 114 7.23 -10.58 9.04
C LEU A 114 8.47 -11.46 9.14
N LEU A 115 9.16 -11.42 10.28
CA LEU A 115 10.35 -12.24 10.52
C LEU A 115 10.02 -13.73 10.49
N ASN A 116 8.89 -14.12 11.08
CA ASN A 116 8.39 -15.49 11.05
C ASN A 116 8.02 -15.92 9.62
N LEU A 117 7.38 -15.05 8.85
CA LEU A 117 7.02 -15.32 7.46
C LEU A 117 8.28 -15.45 6.58
N ALA A 118 9.25 -14.55 6.72
CA ALA A 118 10.53 -14.63 6.03
C ALA A 118 11.25 -15.94 6.34
N THR A 119 11.33 -16.31 7.62
CA THR A 119 11.90 -17.59 8.08
C THR A 119 11.16 -18.79 7.47
N ALA A 120 9.83 -18.76 7.47
CA ALA A 120 9.01 -19.83 6.90
C ALA A 120 9.24 -19.99 5.39
N LEU A 121 9.35 -18.89 4.66
CA LEU A 121 9.65 -18.89 3.22
C LEU A 121 11.05 -19.47 2.94
N LEU A 122 12.08 -19.02 3.67
CA LEU A 122 13.45 -19.50 3.53
C LEU A 122 13.59 -20.98 3.90
N ASN A 123 12.80 -21.48 4.86
CA ASN A 123 12.75 -22.90 5.19
C ASN A 123 12.12 -23.76 4.08
N LYS A 124 11.32 -23.16 3.19
CA LYS A 124 10.63 -23.88 2.10
C LYS A 124 11.41 -23.85 0.79
N GLU A 125 12.03 -22.73 0.45
CA GLU A 125 12.72 -22.53 -0.82
C GLU A 125 13.99 -21.69 -0.62
N ASP A 126 14.99 -21.85 -1.48
CA ASP A 126 16.18 -21.00 -1.46
C ASP A 126 15.87 -19.69 -2.18
N LEU A 127 15.62 -18.62 -1.41
CA LEU A 127 15.07 -17.35 -1.87
C LEU A 127 15.91 -16.18 -1.40
N ASN A 128 15.78 -15.04 -2.08
CA ASN A 128 16.00 -13.74 -1.45
C ASN A 128 14.66 -13.28 -0.84
N VAL A 129 14.61 -12.96 0.46
CA VAL A 129 13.42 -12.36 1.07
C VAL A 129 13.76 -10.93 1.48
N ILE A 130 13.01 -9.94 0.99
CA ILE A 130 13.24 -8.52 1.28
C ILE A 130 12.05 -8.00 2.09
N ILE A 131 12.28 -7.62 3.34
CA ILE A 131 11.27 -6.93 4.15
C ILE A 131 11.36 -5.44 3.84
N VAL A 132 10.22 -4.84 3.47
CA VAL A 132 10.11 -3.40 3.23
C VAL A 132 9.65 -2.72 4.52
N ASP A 133 10.55 -1.98 5.16
CA ASP A 133 10.23 -1.16 6.32
C ASP A 133 9.90 0.27 5.89
N TRP A 134 8.65 0.65 6.05
CA TRP A 134 8.17 2.01 5.82
C TRP A 134 7.44 2.55 7.06
N GLY A 135 7.79 2.05 8.25
CA GLY A 135 7.08 2.34 9.50
C GLY A 135 6.94 3.83 9.83
N HIS A 136 7.93 4.66 9.46
CA HIS A 136 7.85 6.11 9.66
C HIS A 136 6.80 6.78 8.75
N GLY A 137 6.56 6.22 7.56
CA GLY A 137 5.51 6.64 6.63
C GLY A 137 4.15 6.01 6.90
N ALA A 138 4.08 4.93 7.69
CA ALA A 138 2.88 4.14 7.96
C ALA A 138 2.06 4.59 9.18
N GLY A 139 2.48 5.66 9.86
CA GLY A 139 1.83 6.17 11.07
C GLY A 139 0.62 7.09 10.80
N ILE A 140 0.01 7.56 11.88
CA ILE A 140 -1.11 8.53 11.86
C ILE A 140 -0.63 9.88 11.29
N PRO A 141 -1.44 10.60 10.49
CA PRO A 141 -2.83 10.30 10.11
C PRO A 141 -2.97 9.29 8.95
N TYR A 142 -4.06 8.51 8.94
CA TYR A 142 -4.30 7.47 7.93
C TYR A 142 -4.30 8.00 6.49
N ALA A 143 -4.84 9.20 6.26
CA ALA A 143 -4.83 9.84 4.94
C ALA A 143 -3.40 10.07 4.43
N GLN A 144 -2.46 10.44 5.32
CA GLN A 144 -1.06 10.62 4.96
C GLN A 144 -0.36 9.28 4.72
N ALA A 145 -0.62 8.26 5.55
CA ALA A 145 -0.09 6.92 5.32
C ALA A 145 -0.58 6.35 3.96
N THR A 146 -1.85 6.57 3.64
CA THR A 146 -2.45 6.22 2.35
C THR A 146 -1.75 6.95 1.19
N ALA A 147 -1.52 8.26 1.30
CA ALA A 147 -0.76 8.99 0.28
C ALA A 147 0.66 8.42 0.11
N ASN A 148 1.36 8.19 1.22
CA ASN A 148 2.73 7.69 1.28
C ASN A 148 2.93 6.35 0.56
N THR A 149 1.93 5.46 0.57
CA THR A 149 1.99 4.15 -0.12
C THR A 149 2.44 4.24 -1.58
N ARG A 150 2.07 5.32 -2.28
CA ARG A 150 2.43 5.56 -3.69
C ARG A 150 3.94 5.69 -3.89
N VAL A 151 4.62 6.36 -2.95
CA VAL A 151 6.08 6.53 -2.98
C VAL A 151 6.78 5.24 -2.59
N VAL A 152 6.26 4.49 -1.61
CA VAL A 152 6.82 3.18 -1.23
C VAL A 152 6.74 2.21 -2.43
N GLY A 153 5.60 2.14 -3.11
CA GLY A 153 5.43 1.31 -4.30
C GLY A 153 6.36 1.72 -5.45
N ALA A 154 6.53 3.03 -5.67
CA ALA A 154 7.49 3.55 -6.65
C ALA A 154 8.93 3.15 -6.33
N LEU A 155 9.32 3.19 -5.06
CA LEU A 155 10.67 2.84 -4.61
C LEU A 155 10.92 1.33 -4.71
N ILE A 156 9.94 0.49 -4.39
CA ILE A 156 10.00 -0.97 -4.64
C ILE A 156 10.19 -1.25 -6.14
N ALA A 157 9.41 -0.60 -7.01
CA ALA A 157 9.54 -0.77 -8.45
C ALA A 157 10.92 -0.32 -8.97
N GLN A 158 11.48 0.77 -8.43
CA GLN A 158 12.84 1.19 -8.76
C GLN A 158 13.87 0.14 -8.33
N LEU A 159 13.77 -0.37 -7.09
CA LEU A 159 14.67 -1.41 -6.61
C LEU A 159 14.58 -2.67 -7.45
N ILE A 160 13.37 -3.15 -7.79
CA ILE A 160 13.20 -4.32 -8.65
C ILE A 160 13.88 -4.11 -10.01
N LYS A 161 13.73 -2.93 -10.63
CA LYS A 161 14.41 -2.59 -11.89
C LYS A 161 15.94 -2.70 -11.74
N GLU A 162 16.50 -2.20 -10.65
CA GLU A 162 17.94 -2.33 -10.38
C GLU A 162 18.36 -3.80 -10.18
N LEU A 163 17.56 -4.58 -9.44
CA LEU A 163 17.83 -5.99 -9.20
C LEU A 163 17.77 -6.82 -10.49
N THR A 164 16.94 -6.46 -11.47
CA THR A 164 16.94 -7.17 -12.78
C THR A 164 18.27 -7.04 -13.53
N LEU A 165 19.05 -5.98 -13.27
CA LEU A 165 20.36 -5.79 -13.88
C LEU A 165 21.42 -6.78 -13.38
N VAL A 166 21.15 -7.46 -12.25
CA VAL A 166 22.08 -8.44 -11.65
C VAL A 166 21.61 -9.89 -11.79
N GLY A 167 20.58 -10.17 -12.60
CA GLY A 167 20.22 -11.55 -12.96
C GLY A 167 18.74 -11.85 -13.19
N PRO A 168 17.85 -11.64 -12.20
CA PRO A 168 16.49 -12.14 -12.26
C PRO A 168 15.63 -11.38 -13.27
N SER A 169 14.64 -12.07 -13.81
CA SER A 169 13.58 -11.46 -14.62
C SER A 169 12.47 -10.91 -13.74
N LEU A 170 11.58 -10.06 -14.28
CA LEU A 170 10.41 -9.57 -13.53
C LEU A 170 9.47 -10.69 -13.06
N ALA A 171 9.45 -11.83 -13.75
CA ALA A 171 8.68 -13.01 -13.39
C ALA A 171 9.21 -13.74 -12.14
N ASP A 172 10.46 -13.47 -11.73
CA ASP A 172 11.09 -14.07 -10.55
C ASP A 172 10.77 -13.32 -9.25
N PHE A 173 9.99 -12.24 -9.33
CA PHE A 173 9.61 -11.40 -8.20
C PHE A 173 8.17 -11.67 -7.75
N HIS A 174 8.00 -11.74 -6.43
CA HIS A 174 6.70 -11.89 -5.77
C HIS A 174 6.57 -10.87 -4.64
N ILE A 175 5.57 -9.99 -4.67
CA ILE A 175 5.31 -9.05 -3.58
C ILE A 175 4.13 -9.54 -2.73
N ILE A 176 4.36 -9.74 -1.44
CA ILE A 176 3.34 -10.13 -0.45
C ILE A 176 3.07 -8.91 0.42
N GLY A 177 1.89 -8.30 0.26
CA GLY A 177 1.52 -7.06 0.93
C GLY A 177 0.33 -7.24 1.86
N HIS A 178 0.42 -6.74 3.09
CA HIS A 178 -0.68 -6.79 4.07
C HIS A 178 -1.33 -5.42 4.31
N SER A 179 -2.67 -5.34 4.35
CA SER A 179 -3.40 -4.09 4.57
C SER A 179 -2.97 -3.00 3.56
N LEU A 180 -2.49 -1.82 3.99
CA LEU A 180 -1.92 -0.80 3.10
C LEU A 180 -0.77 -1.35 2.23
N GLY A 181 -0.04 -2.37 2.71
CA GLY A 181 1.01 -3.05 1.97
C GLY A 181 0.53 -3.75 0.70
N ALA A 182 -0.74 -4.19 0.65
CA ALA A 182 -1.32 -4.79 -0.56
C ALA A 182 -1.43 -3.76 -1.70
N HIS A 183 -1.81 -2.52 -1.37
CA HIS A 183 -1.87 -1.44 -2.36
C HIS A 183 -0.49 -0.91 -2.72
N ILE A 184 0.47 -0.92 -1.79
CA ILE A 184 1.89 -0.68 -2.11
C ILE A 184 2.39 -1.67 -3.16
N ALA A 185 2.02 -2.95 -3.03
CA ALA A 185 2.34 -3.98 -4.02
C ALA A 185 1.70 -3.67 -5.38
N GLY A 186 0.42 -3.26 -5.41
CA GLY A 186 -0.26 -2.81 -6.63
C GLY A 186 0.46 -1.65 -7.31
N TYR A 187 0.79 -0.58 -6.58
CA TYR A 187 1.56 0.55 -7.13
C TYR A 187 2.96 0.17 -7.64
N ALA A 188 3.60 -0.83 -7.05
CA ALA A 188 4.86 -1.35 -7.58
C ALA A 188 4.63 -2.12 -8.89
N GLY A 189 3.62 -2.98 -8.93
CA GLY A 189 3.22 -3.77 -10.09
C GLY A 189 2.83 -2.92 -11.30
N GLU A 190 1.96 -1.92 -11.09
CA GLU A 190 1.54 -0.94 -12.11
C GLU A 190 2.74 -0.28 -12.80
N ARG A 191 3.87 -0.11 -12.11
CA ARG A 191 5.08 0.55 -12.64
C ARG A 191 6.07 -0.36 -13.35
N LEU A 192 5.92 -1.66 -13.15
CA LEU A 192 6.81 -2.69 -13.69
C LEU A 192 6.22 -3.31 -14.95
N HIS A 193 4.89 -3.40 -15.06
CA HIS A 193 4.17 -3.94 -16.21
C HIS A 193 4.75 -5.31 -16.65
N THR A 194 4.44 -6.39 -15.92
CA THR A 194 4.91 -7.82 -16.03
C THR A 194 5.59 -8.36 -14.76
N LEU A 195 5.19 -7.87 -13.57
CA LEU A 195 5.64 -8.45 -12.31
C LEU A 195 5.10 -9.89 -12.18
N GLY A 196 5.92 -10.84 -11.72
CA GLY A 196 5.52 -12.25 -11.66
C GLY A 196 4.30 -12.54 -10.78
N GLN A 197 4.31 -12.08 -9.52
CA GLN A 197 3.19 -12.33 -8.61
C GLN A 197 2.98 -11.22 -7.58
N ILE A 198 1.72 -10.97 -7.21
CA ILE A 198 1.34 -10.24 -6.00
C ILE A 198 0.40 -11.10 -5.16
N THR A 199 0.65 -11.17 -3.85
CA THR A 199 -0.33 -11.68 -2.89
C THR A 199 -0.81 -10.55 -1.98
N GLY A 200 -2.11 -10.25 -2.03
CA GLY A 200 -2.77 -9.29 -1.15
C GLY A 200 -3.30 -9.99 0.10
N LEU A 201 -2.74 -9.68 1.26
CA LEU A 201 -3.21 -10.18 2.56
C LEU A 201 -4.11 -9.12 3.20
N ASP A 202 -5.42 -9.36 3.11
CA ASP A 202 -6.48 -8.50 3.63
C ASP A 202 -6.29 -7.02 3.24
N PRO A 203 -6.39 -6.68 1.94
CA PRO A 203 -6.19 -5.32 1.45
C PRO A 203 -7.11 -4.33 2.16
N ALA A 204 -6.60 -3.16 2.50
CA ALA A 204 -7.36 -2.16 3.27
C ALA A 204 -8.56 -1.63 2.48
N ASP A 205 -9.75 -1.58 3.09
CA ASP A 205 -10.92 -0.95 2.48
C ASP A 205 -10.79 0.58 2.42
N PRO A 206 -10.58 1.29 3.54
CA PRO A 206 -10.70 2.74 3.55
C PRO A 206 -9.72 3.40 2.58
N TYR A 207 -10.23 4.28 1.73
CA TYR A 207 -9.52 5.03 0.68
C TYR A 207 -9.15 4.24 -0.59
N PHE A 208 -9.49 2.95 -0.66
CA PHE A 208 -9.16 2.09 -1.81
C PHE A 208 -10.38 1.40 -2.41
N GLN A 209 -11.32 0.92 -1.61
CA GLN A 209 -12.52 0.27 -2.13
C GLN A 209 -13.32 1.21 -3.03
N GLY A 210 -13.76 0.71 -4.18
CA GLY A 210 -14.53 1.47 -5.16
C GLY A 210 -13.71 2.49 -5.99
N THR A 211 -12.42 2.65 -5.70
CA THR A 211 -11.55 3.54 -6.49
C THR A 211 -11.18 2.96 -7.85
N ASP A 212 -10.70 3.84 -8.75
CA ASP A 212 -10.08 3.49 -10.02
C ASP A 212 -8.93 2.49 -9.81
N VAL A 213 -8.75 1.57 -10.75
CA VAL A 213 -7.72 0.52 -10.68
C VAL A 213 -6.31 1.09 -10.44
N ARG A 214 -6.01 2.31 -10.92
CA ARG A 214 -4.73 3.00 -10.71
C ARG A 214 -4.48 3.46 -9.27
N VAL A 215 -5.46 3.32 -8.38
CA VAL A 215 -5.39 3.80 -6.99
C VAL A 215 -5.27 2.65 -6.00
N ARG A 216 -5.52 1.40 -6.41
CA ARG A 216 -5.63 0.24 -5.53
C ARG A 216 -4.92 -0.98 -6.14
N LEU A 217 -4.98 -2.11 -5.42
CA LEU A 217 -4.56 -3.39 -5.98
C LEU A 217 -5.60 -3.84 -7.00
N ASP A 218 -5.12 -4.37 -8.13
CA ASP A 218 -5.94 -4.86 -9.22
C ASP A 218 -5.24 -6.03 -9.95
N PRO A 219 -5.99 -6.95 -10.62
CA PRO A 219 -5.37 -8.08 -11.31
C PRO A 219 -4.35 -7.69 -12.38
N SER A 220 -4.44 -6.47 -12.94
CA SER A 220 -3.50 -5.97 -13.94
C SER A 220 -2.10 -5.62 -13.40
N ASP A 221 -1.91 -5.59 -12.08
CA ASP A 221 -0.64 -5.18 -11.45
C ASP A 221 0.45 -6.27 -11.54
N ALA A 222 0.10 -7.53 -11.80
CA ALA A 222 1.04 -8.63 -11.96
C ALA A 222 0.48 -9.72 -12.88
N ASP A 223 1.35 -10.59 -13.38
CA ASP A 223 0.96 -11.76 -14.18
C ASP A 223 0.02 -12.68 -13.37
N PHE A 224 0.18 -12.72 -12.05
CA PHE A 224 -0.75 -13.36 -11.14
C PHE A 224 -0.94 -12.59 -9.83
N VAL A 225 -2.17 -12.14 -9.55
CA VAL A 225 -2.59 -11.60 -8.26
C VAL A 225 -3.51 -12.58 -7.53
N ASP A 226 -3.15 -12.97 -6.31
CA ASP A 226 -4.03 -13.71 -5.39
C ASP A 226 -4.31 -12.91 -4.11
N VAL A 227 -5.56 -12.93 -3.64
CA VAL A 227 -5.98 -12.09 -2.50
C VAL A 227 -6.67 -12.95 -1.45
N ILE A 228 -6.37 -12.71 -0.18
CA ILE A 228 -7.00 -13.35 0.97
C ILE A 228 -7.74 -12.28 1.77
N HIS A 229 -9.06 -12.41 1.90
CA HIS A 229 -9.91 -11.49 2.65
C HIS A 229 -10.26 -12.10 4.00
N THR A 230 -9.99 -11.38 5.10
CA THR A 230 -10.23 -11.90 6.45
C THR A 230 -11.04 -10.98 7.34
N ASP A 231 -11.06 -9.68 7.06
CA ASP A 231 -11.72 -8.65 7.87
C ASP A 231 -12.59 -7.69 7.04
N GLY A 232 -13.31 -8.24 6.05
CA GLY A 232 -14.15 -7.49 5.11
C GLY A 232 -15.49 -6.99 5.65
N SER A 233 -15.68 -6.93 6.97
CA SER A 233 -16.90 -6.36 7.55
C SER A 233 -16.94 -4.84 7.34
N SER A 234 -18.10 -4.20 7.56
CA SER A 234 -18.14 -2.73 7.40
C SER A 234 -17.21 -2.06 8.40
N ILE A 235 -16.63 -0.90 8.05
CA ILE A 235 -15.82 -0.11 9.01
C ILE A 235 -16.57 0.23 10.31
N LEU A 236 -17.91 0.34 10.27
CA LEU A 236 -18.76 0.55 11.46
C LEU A 236 -18.78 -0.67 12.39
N GLN A 237 -18.52 -1.86 11.85
CA GLN A 237 -18.31 -3.11 12.57
C GLN A 237 -16.82 -3.39 12.81
N LEU A 238 -15.96 -2.39 12.57
CA LEU A 238 -14.51 -2.46 12.72
C LEU A 238 -13.82 -3.40 11.72
N GLY A 239 -14.43 -3.64 10.56
CA GLY A 239 -13.73 -4.28 9.45
C GLY A 239 -12.80 -3.29 8.75
N PHE A 240 -11.52 -3.66 8.66
CA PHE A 240 -10.49 -2.86 8.02
C PHE A 240 -10.13 -3.37 6.62
N GLY A 241 -10.44 -4.63 6.34
CA GLY A 241 -10.26 -5.26 5.03
C GLY A 241 -11.42 -4.96 4.09
N THR A 242 -11.20 -5.16 2.79
CA THR A 242 -12.23 -5.04 1.75
C THR A 242 -12.85 -6.39 1.41
N MET A 243 -14.11 -6.41 0.98
CA MET A 243 -14.72 -7.58 0.31
C MET A 243 -14.66 -7.49 -1.21
N GLN A 244 -14.23 -6.35 -1.76
CA GLN A 244 -14.09 -6.16 -3.19
C GLN A 244 -13.01 -7.10 -3.73
N GLN A 245 -13.33 -7.82 -4.81
CA GLN A 245 -12.37 -8.65 -5.52
C GLN A 245 -11.27 -7.78 -6.14
N MET A 246 -10.02 -8.12 -5.87
CA MET A 246 -8.83 -7.40 -6.33
C MET A 246 -7.79 -8.32 -6.98
N GLY A 247 -8.03 -9.63 -7.04
CA GLY A 247 -7.12 -10.61 -7.63
C GLY A 247 -7.67 -11.32 -8.86
N HIS A 248 -6.81 -12.13 -9.49
CA HIS A 248 -7.27 -13.20 -10.39
C HIS A 248 -7.99 -14.30 -9.60
N VAL A 249 -7.57 -14.49 -8.33
CA VAL A 249 -8.20 -15.41 -7.38
C VAL A 249 -8.34 -14.71 -6.04
N ASP A 250 -9.56 -14.65 -5.52
CA ASP A 250 -9.89 -14.08 -4.22
C ASP A 250 -10.42 -15.18 -3.29
N PHE A 251 -9.76 -15.33 -2.15
CA PHE A 251 -10.09 -16.29 -1.12
C PHE A 251 -10.79 -15.60 0.05
N TYR A 252 -11.90 -16.17 0.50
CA TYR A 252 -12.68 -15.67 1.64
C TYR A 252 -12.79 -16.72 2.74
N PRO A 253 -11.69 -17.01 3.47
CA PRO A 253 -11.72 -17.92 4.61
C PRO A 253 -12.83 -17.53 5.60
N ASN A 254 -13.64 -18.50 6.00
CA ASN A 254 -14.74 -18.30 6.94
C ASN A 254 -15.73 -17.19 6.51
N GLY A 255 -15.89 -16.99 5.19
CA GLY A 255 -16.74 -15.94 4.63
C GLY A 255 -16.09 -14.56 4.52
N GLY A 256 -14.82 -14.42 4.94
CA GLY A 256 -13.98 -13.25 4.70
C GLY A 256 -14.18 -12.05 5.64
N ALA A 257 -15.06 -12.18 6.64
CA ALA A 257 -15.39 -11.08 7.56
C ALA A 257 -15.07 -11.39 9.03
N HIS A 258 -15.45 -12.58 9.53
CA HIS A 258 -15.28 -12.92 10.95
C HIS A 258 -14.53 -14.24 11.07
N GLN A 259 -13.30 -14.17 11.58
CA GLN A 259 -12.42 -15.33 11.70
C GLN A 259 -12.62 -16.01 13.07
N PRO A 260 -12.80 -17.35 13.12
CA PRO A 260 -12.92 -18.07 14.37
C PRO A 260 -11.71 -17.81 15.30
N GLY A 261 -11.99 -17.43 16.55
CA GLY A 261 -10.96 -17.13 17.55
C GLY A 261 -10.51 -15.67 17.61
N CYS A 262 -11.02 -14.80 16.73
CA CYS A 262 -10.78 -13.35 16.79
C CYS A 262 -11.82 -12.57 17.62
N ASP A 263 -12.80 -13.26 18.23
CA ASP A 263 -13.90 -12.66 19.01
C ASP A 263 -13.50 -12.16 20.42
N ALA A 264 -12.20 -12.14 20.75
CA ALA A 264 -11.70 -11.81 22.08
C ALA A 264 -10.70 -10.65 22.04
N ASP A 265 -11.20 -9.41 22.17
CA ASP A 265 -10.92 -8.60 23.37
C ASP A 265 -11.81 -7.35 23.37
N PHE A 266 -12.81 -7.28 24.25
CA PHE A 266 -13.67 -6.08 24.44
C PHE A 266 -12.83 -4.81 24.72
N MET A 267 -11.61 -4.96 25.24
CA MET A 267 -10.64 -3.86 25.43
C MET A 267 -9.84 -3.51 24.17
N GLY A 268 -9.56 -4.50 23.30
CA GLY A 268 -9.02 -4.26 21.96
C GLY A 268 -10.06 -3.56 21.08
N THR A 269 -11.31 -3.99 21.13
CA THR A 269 -12.43 -3.35 20.44
C THR A 269 -12.59 -1.88 20.84
N LEU A 270 -12.30 -1.51 22.10
CA LEU A 270 -12.33 -0.12 22.61
C LEU A 270 -11.14 0.73 22.13
N SER A 271 -9.92 0.17 22.05
CA SER A 271 -8.77 0.90 21.47
C SER A 271 -8.95 1.09 19.96
N HIS A 272 -9.51 0.09 19.28
CA HIS A 272 -9.83 0.13 17.85
C HIS A 272 -11.05 1.00 17.53
N THR A 273 -12.05 1.13 18.40
CA THR A 273 -13.16 2.11 18.20
C THR A 273 -12.69 3.55 18.40
N VAL A 274 -11.80 3.81 19.37
CA VAL A 274 -11.14 5.13 19.48
C VAL A 274 -10.33 5.41 18.22
N TRP A 275 -9.68 4.41 17.62
CA TRP A 275 -8.92 4.57 16.39
C TRP A 275 -9.79 4.72 15.13
N ALA A 276 -10.90 3.97 15.02
CA ALA A 276 -11.92 4.15 13.98
C ALA A 276 -12.59 5.53 14.09
N ALA A 277 -12.81 6.01 15.32
CA ALA A 277 -13.29 7.36 15.58
C ALA A 277 -12.23 8.42 15.27
N VAL A 278 -10.95 8.22 15.61
CA VAL A 278 -9.85 9.13 15.27
C VAL A 278 -9.64 9.19 13.75
N THR A 279 -9.67 8.06 13.05
CA THR A 279 -9.58 8.02 11.58
C THR A 279 -10.78 8.71 10.92
N GLN A 280 -12.00 8.60 11.47
CA GLN A 280 -13.18 9.37 11.03
C GLN A 280 -13.14 10.87 11.42
N LEU A 281 -12.62 11.22 12.60
CA LEU A 281 -12.55 12.60 13.09
C LEU A 281 -11.40 13.39 12.45
N ASP A 282 -10.27 12.74 12.12
CA ASP A 282 -9.18 13.31 11.34
C ASP A 282 -9.66 13.64 9.91
N THR A 283 -10.54 12.83 9.31
CA THR A 283 -11.23 13.17 8.04
C THR A 283 -12.11 14.41 8.12
N LEU A 284 -12.53 14.82 9.33
CA LEU A 284 -13.34 16.01 9.56
C LEU A 284 -12.50 17.23 10.00
N GLY A 285 -11.17 17.11 10.06
CA GLY A 285 -10.26 18.22 10.40
C GLY A 285 -10.34 18.69 11.86
N ILE A 286 -10.90 17.89 12.77
CA ILE A 286 -11.02 18.23 14.19
C ILE A 286 -9.80 17.67 14.92
N LYS A 287 -8.81 18.54 15.21
CA LYS A 287 -7.67 18.19 16.07
C LYS A 287 -8.16 17.94 17.50
N LEU A 288 -8.07 16.70 17.96
CA LEU A 288 -8.14 16.39 19.39
C LEU A 288 -6.73 16.47 19.98
N ASP A 289 -6.48 17.52 20.76
CA ASP A 289 -5.30 17.61 21.63
C ASP A 289 -5.41 16.54 22.73
N GLN A 290 -4.76 15.38 22.56
CA GLN A 290 -4.55 14.45 23.67
C GLN A 290 -3.13 13.89 23.68
N LYS A 291 -2.38 14.29 24.71
CA LYS A 291 -1.21 13.57 25.23
C LYS A 291 -1.65 12.15 25.62
N LEU A 292 -1.19 11.14 24.88
CA LEU A 292 -1.27 9.75 25.32
C LEU A 292 -0.11 9.45 26.30
N PRO A 293 -0.36 8.73 27.41
CA PRO A 293 0.68 8.38 28.37
C PRO A 293 1.51 7.18 27.87
N ASN A 294 2.84 7.30 27.99
CA ASN A 294 3.79 6.21 27.78
C ASN A 294 3.51 5.07 28.77
N HIS A 295 3.30 3.85 28.26
CA HIS A 295 3.50 2.65 29.07
C HIS A 295 4.21 1.55 28.26
N TYR A 296 5.15 0.93 28.97
CA TYR A 296 6.09 -0.13 28.60
C TYR A 296 5.42 -1.43 28.16
#